data_AF-A0A971BYC7-F1
#
_entry.id   AF-A0A971BYC7-F1
#
_cell.length_a   1.000
_cell.length_b   1.000
_cell.length_c   1.000
_cell.angle_alpha   90.00
_cell.angle_beta   90.00
_cell.angle_gamma   90.00
#
_symmetry.space_group_name_H-M   'P 1'
#
loop_
_entity.id
_entity.type
_entity.pdbx_description
1 polymer ?
#
loop_
_entity_poly.entity_id
_entity_poly.type
_entity_poly.pdbx_seq_one_letter_code
_entity_poly.pdbx_strand_id
1 'polypeptide(L)'
;MLISKGRVRAGAICPLLLGFAGLVVVVLLAQALAPPQAFGAPAISRLLPRSSVTVPARTSATATVRYDQTDSRFVYSGRWVTQSSRSYSGGNAGLTATPGSVVMIQFDGMSCEWIATKSPTFGKAKVTLDGKKTFTISLNSRRTLYRQKVWSSGVLPSGRHTVKIECLAGVPRKTGMDIDAVDVAGALVGSQSPTTTTIPVTTTIPVTTQTTNQTTTTTQ
;
A
#
# COMPACT_ATOMS: atom_id res chain seq x y z
N MET A 1 -12.06 -9.55 -73.16
CA MET A 1 -13.43 -10.12 -73.15
C MET A 1 -13.81 -10.30 -71.68
N LEU A 2 -14.20 -9.25 -70.92
CA LEU A 2 -15.54 -8.62 -70.79
C LEU A 2 -16.64 -9.69 -70.62
N ILE A 3 -17.35 -9.78 -69.49
CA ILE A 3 -18.62 -9.09 -69.13
C ILE A 3 -18.91 -9.38 -67.62
N SER A 4 -19.06 -8.39 -66.71
CA SER A 4 -20.31 -7.75 -66.19
C SER A 4 -21.22 -8.66 -65.35
N LYS A 5 -21.99 -8.28 -64.32
CA LYS A 5 -22.28 -7.09 -63.48
C LYS A 5 -23.34 -7.59 -62.46
N GLY A 6 -23.41 -7.02 -61.26
CA GLY A 6 -24.53 -7.23 -60.34
C GLY A 6 -24.50 -6.28 -59.15
N ARG A 7 -25.23 -5.16 -59.24
CA ARG A 7 -25.25 -4.03 -58.30
C ARG A 7 -26.71 -3.63 -58.07
N VAL A 8 -27.23 -3.69 -56.85
CA VAL A 8 -28.58 -3.18 -56.46
C VAL A 8 -28.59 -3.10 -54.91
N ARG A 9 -29.01 -2.06 -54.15
CA ARG A 9 -29.68 -0.77 -54.40
C ARG A 9 -29.37 0.20 -53.24
N ALA A 10 -29.40 1.49 -53.56
CA ALA A 10 -29.38 2.61 -52.64
C ALA A 10 -30.72 2.78 -51.91
N GLY A 11 -30.68 3.42 -50.73
CA GLY A 11 -31.84 3.94 -50.02
C GLY A 11 -31.41 5.03 -49.04
N ALA A 12 -31.39 6.27 -49.52
CA ALA A 12 -31.27 7.47 -48.72
C ALA A 12 -32.63 8.17 -48.73
N ILE A 13 -33.22 8.50 -47.57
CA ILE A 13 -34.26 9.55 -47.45
C ILE A 13 -34.10 10.28 -46.10
N CYS A 14 -34.07 11.60 -46.24
CA CYS A 14 -33.87 12.70 -45.27
C CYS A 14 -34.93 12.83 -44.15
N PRO A 15 -34.64 13.67 -43.12
CA PRO A 15 -35.50 13.97 -41.96
C PRO A 15 -36.38 15.22 -42.16
N LEU A 16 -37.47 15.34 -41.38
CA LEU A 16 -38.30 16.53 -41.03
C LEU A 16 -39.48 15.96 -40.17
N LEU A 17 -40.10 16.56 -39.16
CA LEU A 17 -40.40 17.95 -38.83
C LEU A 17 -40.78 18.06 -37.32
N LEU A 18 -40.77 19.30 -36.84
CA LEU A 18 -41.02 19.88 -35.52
C LEU A 18 -42.35 19.50 -34.83
N GLY A 19 -42.36 19.57 -33.49
CA GLY A 19 -43.55 19.54 -32.64
C GLY A 19 -43.40 20.33 -31.33
N PHE A 20 -43.60 21.64 -31.44
CA PHE A 20 -44.09 22.64 -30.46
C PHE A 20 -43.59 22.69 -28.99
N ALA A 21 -42.88 23.78 -28.73
CA ALA A 21 -42.71 24.42 -27.43
C ALA A 21 -44.03 25.04 -26.93
N GLY A 22 -44.34 24.82 -25.65
CA GLY A 22 -45.50 25.39 -24.94
C GLY A 22 -45.09 25.84 -23.54
N LEU A 23 -45.00 27.16 -23.40
CA LEU A 23 -44.71 28.00 -22.25
C LEU A 23 -45.67 27.74 -21.06
N VAL A 24 -45.16 27.52 -19.84
CA VAL A 24 -45.87 27.86 -18.60
C VAL A 24 -44.91 28.55 -17.65
N VAL A 25 -45.08 29.87 -17.57
CA VAL A 25 -44.51 30.78 -16.57
C VAL A 25 -45.29 30.58 -15.27
N VAL A 26 -44.63 30.22 -14.18
CA VAL A 26 -45.15 30.46 -12.83
C VAL A 26 -44.06 31.15 -12.01
N VAL A 27 -44.19 32.46 -11.96
CA VAL A 27 -43.49 33.36 -11.05
C VAL A 27 -43.99 33.08 -9.64
N LEU A 28 -43.15 32.50 -8.78
CA LEU A 28 -43.49 32.36 -7.36
C LEU A 28 -43.05 33.63 -6.62
N LEU A 29 -44.06 34.29 -6.08
CA LEU A 29 -44.06 35.58 -5.40
C LEU A 29 -43.28 35.53 -4.08
N ALA A 30 -42.37 36.49 -3.89
CA ALA A 30 -41.76 36.79 -2.60
C ALA A 30 -42.78 37.49 -1.69
N GLN A 31 -42.84 37.10 -0.41
CA GLN A 31 -43.34 37.96 0.67
C GLN A 31 -42.74 37.49 2.00
N ALA A 32 -41.73 38.24 2.47
CA ALA A 32 -41.20 38.14 3.82
C ALA A 32 -42.09 38.97 4.75
N LEU A 33 -42.71 38.31 5.74
CA LEU A 33 -43.35 38.96 6.87
C LEU A 33 -42.62 38.53 8.15
N ALA A 34 -41.85 39.44 8.74
CA ALA A 34 -41.33 39.30 10.09
C ALA A 34 -42.33 39.88 11.12
N PRO A 35 -42.51 39.22 12.27
CA PRO A 35 -43.03 39.88 13.47
C PRO A 35 -42.04 39.75 14.66
N PRO A 36 -42.27 40.38 15.83
CA PRO A 36 -41.51 41.53 16.31
C PRO A 36 -40.56 41.20 17.47
N GLN A 37 -39.67 42.14 17.77
CA GLN A 37 -38.75 42.13 18.92
C GLN A 37 -39.53 42.09 20.25
N ALA A 38 -39.12 41.22 21.18
CA ALA A 38 -39.71 41.14 22.51
C ALA A 38 -38.67 40.73 23.58
N PHE A 39 -38.37 41.70 24.43
CA PHE A 39 -38.10 41.64 25.88
C PHE A 39 -36.92 40.82 26.42
N GLY A 40 -36.04 41.52 27.12
CA GLY A 40 -34.87 40.98 27.80
C GLY A 40 -35.17 40.15 29.04
N ALA A 41 -34.12 39.48 29.52
CA ALA A 41 -34.00 38.99 30.89
C ALA A 41 -32.53 39.10 31.34
N PRO A 42 -32.24 39.53 32.58
CA PRO A 42 -30.88 39.56 33.11
C PRO A 42 -30.42 38.18 33.65
N ALA A 43 -29.10 38.03 33.62
CA ALA A 43 -28.19 37.03 34.19
C ALA A 43 -28.73 35.96 35.17
N ILE A 44 -28.35 34.69 34.96
CA ILE A 44 -27.84 33.78 36.02
C ILE A 44 -26.80 32.82 35.40
N SER A 45 -25.56 32.86 35.91
CA SER A 45 -24.50 31.90 35.62
C SER A 45 -24.93 30.47 35.93
N ARG A 46 -25.05 29.63 34.88
CA ARG A 46 -25.16 28.17 35.04
C ARG A 46 -23.92 27.53 34.41
N LEU A 47 -23.07 26.98 35.28
CA LEU A 47 -21.91 26.17 34.92
C LEU A 47 -22.36 25.02 34.00
N LEU A 48 -22.06 25.12 32.70
CA LEU A 48 -22.14 23.98 31.79
C LEU A 48 -21.05 22.97 32.23
N PRO A 49 -21.34 21.66 32.33
CA PRO A 49 -20.27 20.68 32.33
C PRO A 49 -19.45 20.92 31.05
N ARG A 50 -18.14 21.08 31.22
CA ARG A 50 -17.21 21.32 30.13
C ARG A 50 -17.34 20.14 29.17
N SER A 51 -18.08 20.32 28.07
CA SER A 51 -18.09 19.39 26.96
C SER A 51 -16.63 19.21 26.54
N SER A 52 -16.04 18.09 26.90
CA SER A 52 -14.75 17.70 26.37
C SER A 52 -14.96 17.46 24.88
N VAL A 53 -14.68 18.50 24.09
CA VAL A 53 -14.50 18.36 22.66
C VAL A 53 -13.38 17.35 22.48
N THR A 54 -13.74 16.12 22.14
CA THR A 54 -12.79 15.11 21.66
C THR A 54 -12.21 15.67 20.37
N VAL A 55 -11.10 16.39 20.49
CA VAL A 55 -10.27 16.75 19.34
C VAL A 55 -9.80 15.42 18.75
N PRO A 56 -10.15 15.08 17.50
CA PRO A 56 -9.60 13.87 16.90
C PRO A 56 -8.08 14.01 16.96
N ALA A 57 -7.43 13.02 17.56
CA ALA A 57 -5.97 12.95 17.57
C ALA A 57 -5.52 13.05 16.12
N ARG A 58 -4.85 14.16 15.77
CA ARG A 58 -4.13 14.23 14.49
C ARG A 58 -3.03 13.19 14.59
N THR A 59 -3.21 12.07 13.91
CA THR A 59 -2.14 11.09 13.75
C THR A 59 -0.99 11.79 13.06
N SER A 60 0.10 12.05 13.80
CA SER A 60 1.33 12.57 13.21
C SER A 60 1.80 11.58 12.15
N ALA A 61 1.73 11.99 10.88
CA ALA A 61 2.30 11.21 9.80
C ALA A 61 3.80 11.10 10.05
N THR A 62 4.27 9.90 10.34
CA THR A 62 5.69 9.63 10.50
C THR A 62 6.37 9.84 9.15
N ALA A 63 7.45 10.61 9.13
CA ALA A 63 8.18 10.89 7.92
C ALA A 63 8.74 9.58 7.33
N THR A 64 8.60 9.44 6.02
CA THR A 64 9.04 8.26 5.28
C THR A 64 10.44 8.51 4.72
N VAL A 65 11.35 7.54 4.88
CA VAL A 65 12.71 7.57 4.32
C VAL A 65 12.77 6.64 3.11
N ARG A 66 13.42 7.10 2.03
CA ARG A 66 13.62 6.31 0.81
C ARG A 66 14.93 5.56 0.85
N TYR A 67 14.87 4.29 0.47
CA TYR A 67 16.01 3.41 0.27
C TYR A 67 15.98 2.84 -1.15
N ASP A 68 17.05 3.06 -1.91
CA ASP A 68 17.17 2.57 -3.27
C ASP A 68 17.61 1.10 -3.30
N GLN A 69 17.44 0.42 -4.43
CA GLN A 69 17.75 -1.00 -4.65
C GLN A 69 19.19 -1.42 -4.33
N THR A 70 20.13 -0.49 -4.27
CA THR A 70 21.54 -0.77 -3.95
C THR A 70 21.81 -0.82 -2.45
N ASP A 71 20.82 -0.55 -1.60
CA ASP A 71 20.98 -0.64 -0.16
C ASP A 71 21.38 -2.06 0.24
N SER A 72 22.49 -2.18 0.99
CA SER A 72 23.03 -3.46 1.45
C SER A 72 22.06 -4.31 2.28
N ARG A 73 20.98 -3.71 2.82
CA ARG A 73 19.95 -4.42 3.60
C ARG A 73 18.91 -5.11 2.72
N PHE A 74 18.93 -4.89 1.41
CA PHE A 74 18.08 -5.63 0.47
C PHE A 74 18.75 -6.95 0.12
N VAL A 75 18.11 -8.06 0.50
CA VAL A 75 18.64 -9.40 0.27
C VAL A 75 17.98 -9.97 -0.98
N TYR A 76 18.76 -10.04 -2.06
CA TYR A 76 18.31 -10.57 -3.35
C TYR A 76 18.64 -12.06 -3.50
N SER A 77 17.71 -12.80 -4.10
CA SER A 77 17.87 -14.21 -4.48
C SER A 77 17.27 -14.45 -5.87
N GLY A 78 17.86 -15.37 -6.62
CA GLY A 78 17.54 -15.61 -8.03
C GLY A 78 18.31 -14.69 -8.97
N ARG A 79 17.77 -14.45 -10.17
CA ARG A 79 18.47 -13.71 -11.22
C ARG A 79 17.98 -12.27 -11.27
N TRP A 80 18.87 -11.35 -10.92
CA TRP A 80 18.65 -9.91 -10.95
C TRP A 80 19.69 -9.24 -11.83
N VAL A 81 19.29 -8.18 -12.52
CA VAL A 81 20.17 -7.32 -13.33
C VAL A 81 19.91 -5.87 -12.95
N THR A 82 20.95 -5.05 -12.94
CA THR A 82 20.78 -3.61 -12.73
C THR A 82 20.44 -2.95 -14.06
N GLN A 83 19.37 -2.14 -14.07
CA GLN A 83 19.01 -1.31 -15.20
C GLN A 83 19.22 0.16 -14.85
N SER A 84 20.05 0.86 -15.62
CA SER A 84 20.36 2.27 -15.41
C SER A 84 19.49 3.16 -16.30
N SER A 85 18.88 4.18 -15.71
CA SER A 85 18.16 5.24 -16.40
C SER A 85 17.86 6.39 -15.45
N ARG A 86 17.89 7.63 -15.96
CA ARG A 86 17.53 8.86 -15.22
C ARG A 86 16.09 8.84 -14.70
N SER A 87 15.24 7.97 -15.26
CA SER A 87 13.85 7.80 -14.86
C SER A 87 13.68 7.04 -13.54
N TYR A 88 14.69 6.28 -13.10
CA TYR A 88 14.69 5.57 -11.83
C TYR A 88 15.13 6.46 -10.66
N SER A 89 14.69 6.13 -9.47
CA SER A 89 15.21 6.69 -8.22
C SER A 89 16.71 6.34 -8.12
N GLY A 90 17.56 7.31 -7.76
CA GLY A 90 19.02 7.11 -7.78
C GLY A 90 19.65 6.79 -9.15
N GLY A 91 18.87 6.81 -10.24
CA GLY A 91 19.33 6.54 -11.61
C GLY A 91 19.43 5.05 -11.98
N ASN A 92 19.05 4.13 -11.10
CA ASN A 92 19.19 2.68 -11.29
C ASN A 92 18.00 1.93 -10.69
N ALA A 93 17.69 0.74 -11.19
CA ALA A 93 16.73 -0.19 -10.59
C ALA A 93 17.20 -1.63 -10.72
N GLY A 94 16.79 -2.49 -9.78
CA GLY A 94 17.04 -3.93 -9.82
C GLY A 94 15.92 -4.61 -10.59
N LEU A 95 16.20 -5.13 -11.77
CA LEU A 95 15.22 -5.78 -12.65
C LEU A 95 15.37 -7.30 -12.58
N THR A 96 14.26 -8.01 -12.58
CA THR A 96 14.23 -9.45 -12.87
C THR A 96 13.11 -9.78 -13.84
N ALA A 97 13.36 -10.77 -14.69
CA ALA A 97 12.35 -11.40 -15.55
C ALA A 97 12.24 -12.91 -15.27
N THR A 98 12.86 -13.39 -14.19
CA THR A 98 12.94 -14.81 -13.85
C THR A 98 11.96 -15.10 -12.71
N PRO A 99 10.84 -15.83 -12.97
CA PRO A 99 9.91 -16.23 -11.93
C PRO A 99 10.63 -16.97 -10.79
N GLY A 100 10.20 -16.71 -9.55
CA GLY A 100 10.85 -17.25 -8.35
C GLY A 100 12.03 -16.42 -7.84
N SER A 101 12.48 -15.38 -8.56
CA SER A 101 13.43 -14.41 -8.01
C SER A 101 12.78 -13.60 -6.90
N VAL A 102 13.51 -13.40 -5.80
CA VAL A 102 13.00 -12.81 -4.56
C VAL A 102 13.90 -11.66 -4.13
N VAL A 103 13.30 -10.61 -3.56
CA VAL A 103 13.99 -9.67 -2.68
C VAL A 103 13.34 -9.72 -1.29
N MET A 104 14.16 -9.70 -0.25
CA MET A 104 13.73 -9.62 1.14
C MET A 104 14.22 -8.32 1.76
N ILE A 105 13.31 -7.65 2.46
CA ILE A 105 13.53 -6.35 3.06
C ILE A 105 13.00 -6.43 4.49
N GLN A 106 13.86 -6.12 5.45
CA GLN A 106 13.47 -6.05 6.86
C GLN A 106 13.53 -4.60 7.32
N PHE A 107 12.53 -4.18 8.08
CA PHE A 107 12.49 -2.83 8.61
C PHE A 107 11.92 -2.81 10.02
N ASP A 108 12.30 -1.80 10.79
CA ASP A 108 11.69 -1.44 12.05
C ASP A 108 10.94 -0.11 11.84
N GLY A 109 9.61 -0.16 11.91
CA GLY A 109 8.79 0.99 11.53
C GLY A 109 7.29 0.68 11.49
N MET A 110 6.53 1.63 10.95
CA MET A 110 5.05 1.56 10.90
C MET A 110 4.49 1.43 9.50
N SER A 111 5.27 1.68 8.45
CA SER A 111 4.80 1.45 7.07
C SER A 111 5.96 1.22 6.12
N CYS A 112 5.65 0.50 5.04
CA CYS A 112 6.55 0.23 3.94
C CYS A 112 5.79 0.35 2.62
N GLU A 113 6.32 1.12 1.68
CA GLU A 113 5.77 1.30 0.34
C GLU A 113 6.80 0.89 -0.70
N TRP A 114 6.37 0.11 -1.68
CA TRP A 114 7.24 -0.36 -2.75
C TRP A 114 7.06 0.52 -3.99
N ILE A 115 8.17 1.08 -4.44
CA ILE A 115 8.27 1.89 -5.64
C ILE A 115 8.87 1.04 -6.76
N ALA A 116 8.17 0.99 -7.90
CA ALA A 116 8.52 0.17 -9.04
C ALA A 116 8.08 0.82 -10.35
N THR A 117 8.47 0.22 -11.46
CA THR A 117 7.99 0.55 -12.80
C THR A 117 6.79 -0.31 -13.14
N LYS A 118 5.79 0.31 -13.77
CA LYS A 118 4.71 -0.42 -14.44
C LYS A 118 4.96 -0.40 -15.93
N SER A 119 4.86 -1.54 -16.61
CA SER A 119 5.22 -1.68 -18.02
C SER A 119 4.31 -2.67 -18.75
N PRO A 120 4.11 -2.55 -20.07
CA PRO A 120 3.41 -3.56 -20.86
C PRO A 120 4.09 -4.93 -20.84
N THR A 121 5.38 -5.01 -20.53
CA THR A 121 6.15 -6.26 -20.48
C THR A 121 6.22 -6.87 -19.09
N PHE A 122 5.74 -6.15 -18.07
CA PHE A 122 5.85 -6.56 -16.67
C PHE A 122 4.67 -7.42 -16.24
N GLY A 123 4.98 -8.36 -15.35
CA GLY A 123 4.10 -9.42 -14.90
C GLY A 123 3.38 -9.11 -13.60
N LYS A 124 3.33 -10.13 -12.74
CA LYS A 124 2.80 -10.05 -11.39
C LYS A 124 3.93 -10.28 -10.39
N ALA A 125 3.79 -9.71 -9.22
CA ALA A 125 4.66 -9.97 -8.08
C ALA A 125 3.81 -10.41 -6.88
N LYS A 126 4.37 -11.31 -6.07
CA LYS A 126 3.79 -11.73 -4.80
C LYS A 126 4.53 -11.01 -3.69
N VAL A 127 3.80 -10.22 -2.91
CA VAL A 127 4.34 -9.53 -1.74
C VAL A 127 3.83 -10.24 -0.49
N THR A 128 4.74 -10.72 0.35
CA THR A 128 4.42 -11.34 1.63
C THR A 128 4.95 -10.46 2.76
N LEU A 129 4.06 -10.00 3.63
CA LEU A 129 4.35 -9.24 4.84
C LEU A 129 4.32 -10.17 6.06
N ASP A 130 5.40 -10.15 6.83
CA ASP A 130 5.65 -10.92 8.06
C ASP A 130 5.43 -12.42 7.93
N GLY A 131 5.64 -12.96 6.72
CA GLY A 131 5.42 -14.38 6.40
C GLY A 131 3.96 -14.84 6.41
N LYS A 132 3.01 -13.94 6.72
CA LYS A 132 1.59 -14.28 6.93
C LYS A 132 0.70 -13.69 5.85
N LYS A 133 0.76 -12.37 5.66
CA LYS A 133 -0.13 -11.66 4.74
C LYS A 133 0.46 -11.66 3.34
N THR A 134 -0.25 -12.20 2.37
CA THR A 134 0.23 -12.29 0.99
C THR A 134 -0.67 -11.52 0.04
N PHE A 135 -0.06 -10.72 -0.84
CA PHE A 135 -0.71 -9.89 -1.84
C PHE A 135 -0.16 -10.23 -3.22
N THR A 136 -1.01 -10.27 -4.23
CA THR A 136 -0.58 -10.40 -5.63
C THR A 136 -0.77 -9.06 -6.33
N ILE A 137 0.33 -8.45 -6.77
CA ILE A 137 0.37 -7.12 -7.37
C ILE A 137 0.63 -7.25 -8.86
N SER A 138 -0.17 -6.56 -9.67
CA SER A 138 0.02 -6.49 -11.13
C SER A 138 0.80 -5.25 -11.51
N LEU A 139 1.95 -5.46 -12.16
CA LEU A 139 2.82 -4.39 -12.68
C LEU A 139 2.52 -4.05 -14.15
N ASN A 140 1.54 -4.73 -14.75
CA ASN A 140 1.15 -4.51 -16.12
C ASN A 140 0.51 -3.12 -16.30
N SER A 141 0.92 -2.40 -17.33
CA SER A 141 0.36 -1.11 -17.75
C SER A 141 0.43 -0.98 -19.28
N ARG A 142 -0.41 -0.14 -19.88
CA ARG A 142 -0.35 0.13 -21.35
C ARG A 142 0.86 0.99 -21.74
N ARG A 143 1.43 1.72 -20.80
CA ARG A 143 2.61 2.57 -20.97
C ARG A 143 3.60 2.31 -19.84
N THR A 144 4.87 2.53 -20.10
CA THR A 144 5.90 2.48 -19.06
C THR A 144 5.77 3.69 -18.15
N LEU A 145 5.54 3.44 -16.86
CA LEU A 145 5.42 4.45 -15.81
C LEU A 145 6.45 4.13 -14.74
N TYR A 146 7.42 5.02 -14.55
CA TYR A 146 8.49 4.87 -13.57
C TYR A 146 8.07 5.44 -12.21
N ARG A 147 8.78 5.05 -11.14
CA ARG A 147 8.61 5.59 -9.77
C ARG A 147 7.16 5.50 -9.27
N GLN A 148 6.47 4.40 -9.57
CA GLN A 148 5.09 4.20 -9.17
C GLN A 148 5.05 3.49 -7.83
N LYS A 149 4.23 4.00 -6.89
CA LYS A 149 3.86 3.24 -5.71
C LYS A 149 2.94 2.10 -6.11
N VAL A 150 3.47 0.88 -6.13
CA VAL A 150 2.74 -0.32 -6.57
C VAL A 150 2.15 -1.11 -5.42
N TRP A 151 2.69 -0.93 -4.21
CA TRP A 151 2.19 -1.56 -3.00
C TRP A 151 2.47 -0.70 -1.76
N SER A 152 1.63 -0.83 -0.74
CA SER A 152 1.80 -0.25 0.59
C SER A 152 1.32 -1.23 1.63
N SER A 153 2.04 -1.35 2.74
CA SER A 153 1.62 -2.15 3.90
C SER A 153 0.41 -1.55 4.62
N GLY A 154 0.11 -0.27 4.41
CA GLY A 154 -0.72 0.52 5.31
C GLY A 154 0.00 0.78 6.64
N VAL A 155 -0.76 1.20 7.65
CA VAL A 155 -0.26 1.43 9.01
C VAL A 155 -0.13 0.09 9.74
N LEU A 156 1.08 -0.18 10.22
CA LEU A 156 1.43 -1.32 11.04
C LEU A 156 1.79 -0.82 12.46
N PRO A 157 1.66 -1.68 13.48
CA PRO A 157 2.25 -1.40 14.79
C PRO A 157 3.73 -1.11 14.67
N SER A 158 4.28 -0.21 15.48
CA SER A 158 5.73 0.00 15.50
C SER A 158 6.45 -1.28 15.89
N GLY A 159 7.39 -1.71 15.06
CA GLY A 159 8.25 -2.84 15.35
C GLY A 159 8.89 -3.41 14.10
N ARG A 160 9.51 -4.58 14.28
CA ARG A 160 10.20 -5.29 13.21
C ARG A 160 9.22 -6.01 12.29
N HIS A 161 9.32 -5.70 11.01
CA HIS A 161 8.56 -6.30 9.93
C HIS A 161 9.47 -6.84 8.83
N THR A 162 8.97 -7.85 8.12
CA THR A 162 9.67 -8.44 6.96
C THR A 162 8.77 -8.42 5.74
N VAL A 163 9.26 -7.83 4.66
CA VAL A 163 8.61 -7.81 3.35
C VAL A 163 9.41 -8.68 2.39
N LYS A 164 8.76 -9.71 1.85
CA LYS A 164 9.29 -10.57 0.79
C LYS A 164 8.55 -10.25 -0.51
N ILE A 165 9.27 -9.88 -1.56
CA ILE A 165 8.70 -9.63 -2.88
C ILE A 165 9.25 -10.67 -3.83
N GLU A 166 8.37 -11.44 -4.46
CA GLU A 166 8.69 -12.56 -5.33
C GLU A 166 8.12 -12.34 -6.73
N CYS A 167 8.96 -12.54 -7.75
CA CYS A 167 8.58 -12.46 -9.14
C CYS A 167 7.70 -13.66 -9.51
N LEU A 168 6.49 -13.40 -10.01
CA LEU A 168 5.62 -14.45 -10.52
C LEU A 168 5.64 -14.49 -12.05
N ALA A 169 5.35 -15.66 -12.61
CA ALA A 169 5.06 -15.77 -14.03
C ALA A 169 3.74 -15.03 -14.34
N GLY A 170 3.76 -14.13 -15.33
CA GLY A 170 2.56 -13.49 -15.86
C GLY A 170 2.15 -14.06 -17.21
N VAL A 171 0.85 -13.98 -17.49
CA VAL A 171 0.22 -14.47 -18.73
C VAL A 171 -0.18 -13.28 -19.60
N PRO A 172 0.07 -13.29 -20.93
CA PRO A 172 0.91 -14.22 -21.68
C PRO A 172 2.40 -13.77 -21.65
N ARG A 173 3.27 -14.55 -21.00
CA ARG A 173 4.75 -14.38 -20.95
C ARG A 173 5.28 -13.04 -20.42
N LYS A 174 4.53 -12.35 -19.56
CA LYS A 174 5.01 -11.14 -18.88
C LYS A 174 5.64 -11.54 -17.56
N THR A 175 6.95 -11.53 -17.44
CA THR A 175 7.64 -11.99 -16.23
C THR A 175 8.48 -10.90 -15.57
N GLY A 176 8.50 -9.69 -16.13
CA GLY A 176 9.31 -8.59 -15.60
C GLY A 176 8.75 -8.00 -14.30
N MET A 177 9.63 -7.73 -13.34
CA MET A 177 9.42 -6.79 -12.25
C MET A 177 10.72 -6.08 -11.90
N ASP A 178 10.63 -4.87 -11.37
CA ASP A 178 11.78 -4.13 -10.86
C ASP A 178 11.59 -3.70 -9.39
N ILE A 179 12.71 -3.46 -8.74
CA ILE A 179 12.81 -2.76 -7.46
C ILE A 179 13.53 -1.46 -7.77
N ASP A 180 12.80 -0.35 -7.74
CA ASP A 180 13.38 1.00 -7.86
C ASP A 180 13.80 1.46 -6.47
N ALA A 181 12.82 1.64 -5.58
CA ALA A 181 13.07 2.04 -4.20
C ALA A 181 12.00 1.50 -3.25
N VAL A 182 12.27 1.62 -1.95
CA VAL A 182 11.31 1.38 -0.89
C VAL A 182 11.29 2.55 0.06
N ASP A 183 10.08 2.97 0.38
CA ASP A 183 9.76 4.08 1.26
C ASP A 183 9.30 3.50 2.60
N VAL A 184 10.03 3.77 3.68
CA VAL A 184 9.74 3.22 5.01
C VAL A 184 9.53 4.32 6.03
N ALA A 185 8.42 4.27 6.77
CA ALA A 185 8.23 5.09 7.96
C ALA A 185 8.94 4.43 9.15
N GLY A 186 10.24 4.65 9.25
CA GLY A 186 11.16 3.95 10.15
C GLY A 186 12.53 3.77 9.52
N ALA A 187 13.20 2.66 9.84
CA ALA A 187 14.52 2.33 9.30
C ALA A 187 14.61 0.88 8.83
N LEU A 188 15.34 0.61 7.75
CA LEU A 188 15.64 -0.78 7.41
C LEU A 188 16.60 -1.36 8.45
N VAL A 189 16.40 -2.62 8.78
CA VAL A 189 17.28 -3.38 9.66
C VAL A 189 17.95 -4.46 8.83
N GLY A 190 19.23 -4.73 9.11
CA GLY A 190 19.93 -5.84 8.45
C GLY A 190 19.22 -7.16 8.71
N SER A 191 19.44 -8.14 7.83
CA SER A 191 18.93 -9.51 7.96
C SER A 191 19.41 -10.12 9.27
N GLN A 192 18.66 -9.89 10.33
CA GLN A 192 18.77 -10.60 11.58
C GLN A 192 17.42 -11.24 11.82
N SER A 193 17.46 -12.57 11.95
CA SER A 193 16.35 -13.39 12.43
C SER A 193 15.66 -12.65 13.60
N PRO A 194 14.31 -12.64 13.67
CA PRO A 194 13.59 -11.77 14.60
C PRO A 194 14.19 -11.89 15.99
N THR A 195 14.65 -10.77 16.54
CA THR A 195 15.03 -10.66 17.94
C THR A 195 13.81 -11.12 18.72
N THR A 196 13.91 -12.29 19.34
CA THR A 196 12.90 -12.75 20.27
C THR A 196 12.96 -11.77 21.42
N THR A 197 11.93 -10.94 21.57
CA THR A 197 11.71 -10.16 22.79
C THR A 197 11.45 -11.17 23.89
N THR A 198 12.50 -11.65 24.54
CA THR A 198 12.40 -12.44 25.76
C THR A 198 11.88 -11.49 26.83
N ILE A 199 10.58 -11.57 27.12
CA ILE A 199 10.01 -10.99 28.32
C ILE A 199 10.75 -11.65 29.50
N PRO A 200 11.32 -10.90 30.47
CA PRO A 200 11.82 -11.51 31.68
C PRO A 200 10.62 -12.09 32.45
N VAL A 201 10.41 -13.40 32.37
CA VAL A 201 9.55 -14.11 33.30
C VAL A 201 10.34 -14.24 34.59
N THR A 202 10.00 -13.41 35.58
CA THR A 202 10.43 -13.60 36.96
C THR A 202 9.64 -14.78 37.53
N THR A 203 10.17 -16.00 37.38
CA THR A 203 9.68 -17.16 38.14
C THR A 203 10.32 -17.13 39.52
N THR A 204 9.60 -16.64 40.52
CA THR A 204 9.97 -16.84 41.92
C THR A 204 9.64 -18.28 42.29
N ILE A 205 10.65 -19.16 42.28
CA ILE A 205 10.54 -20.51 42.85
C ILE A 205 10.92 -20.41 44.34
N PRO A 206 10.09 -20.86 45.29
CA PRO A 206 10.57 -21.05 46.66
C PRO A 206 11.60 -22.19 46.69
N VAL A 207 12.82 -21.88 47.09
CA VAL A 207 13.87 -22.84 47.41
C VAL A 207 13.43 -23.67 48.62
N THR A 208 13.26 -24.98 48.42
CA THR A 208 13.22 -25.95 49.52
C THR A 208 14.50 -26.78 49.44
N THR A 209 15.38 -26.59 50.41
CA THR A 209 16.60 -27.39 50.63
C THR A 209 16.24 -28.85 50.90
N GLN A 210 16.79 -29.78 50.10
CA GLN A 210 16.90 -31.18 50.47
C GLN A 210 18.36 -31.63 50.38
N THR A 211 18.90 -31.97 51.54
CA THR A 211 20.16 -32.65 51.79
C THR A 211 19.96 -34.15 51.61
N THR A 212 20.80 -34.86 50.84
CA THR A 212 21.55 -36.05 51.31
C THR A 212 22.36 -36.76 50.20
N ASN A 213 23.64 -36.94 50.55
CA ASN A 213 24.51 -38.11 50.47
C ASN A 213 24.97 -38.77 49.15
N GLN A 214 26.29 -38.92 49.15
CA GLN A 214 27.22 -39.61 48.27
C GLN A 214 26.91 -41.09 48.09
N THR A 215 27.35 -41.68 46.97
CA THR A 215 28.21 -42.88 46.94
C THR A 215 28.83 -43.00 45.53
N THR A 216 30.16 -42.99 45.45
CA THR A 216 30.93 -43.31 44.24
C THR A 216 31.46 -44.73 44.38
N THR A 217 31.01 -45.64 43.52
CA THR A 217 31.54 -47.01 43.43
C THR A 217 32.44 -47.11 42.20
N THR A 218 33.71 -47.44 42.43
CA THR A 218 34.71 -47.79 41.41
C THR A 218 34.85 -49.30 41.40
N THR A 219 34.72 -49.95 40.23
CA THR A 219 35.12 -51.36 40.06
C THR A 219 35.73 -51.59 38.68
N GLN A 220 37.01 -51.99 38.75
CA GLN A 220 37.87 -52.84 37.90
C GLN A 220 37.72 -52.83 36.38
#